data_AF-A0A6P0P6E9-F1
#
_entry.id   AF-A0A6P0P6E9-F1
#
_cell.length_a   1.000
_cell.length_b   1.000
_cell.length_c   1.000
_cell.angle_alpha   90.00
_cell.angle_beta   90.00
_cell.angle_gamma   90.00
#
_symmetry.space_group_name_H-M   'P 1'
#
loop_
_entity.id
_entity.type
_entity.pdbx_description
1 polymer ?
#
loop_
_entity_poly.entity_id
_entity_poly.type
_entity_poly.pdbx_seq_one_letter_code
_entity_poly.pdbx_strand_id
1 'polypeptide(L)'
;MGFFDSEVVQQEAKQLFEDYQSLIKVGSDYGKFDREGKKIYIEKMESIMERYRIFMKRFELSEDFMAQMTMEQLKTQLNQFGISPQQMFDQMHTTLERMKSELEKQS
;
A
#
# COMPACT_ATOMS: atom_id res chain seq x y z
N MET A 1 -2.29 20.19 18.59
CA MET A 1 -1.59 20.06 17.29
C MET A 1 -1.58 18.60 16.97
N GLY A 2 -2.58 18.18 16.19
CA GLY A 2 -2.74 16.79 15.80
C GLY A 2 -1.68 16.38 14.80
N PHE A 3 -1.26 15.11 14.82
CA PHE A 3 -0.42 14.55 13.76
C PHE A 3 -1.12 14.64 12.39
N PHE A 4 -2.47 14.65 12.37
CA PHE A 4 -3.30 14.85 11.18
C PHE A 4 -3.60 16.31 10.82
N ASP A 5 -3.31 17.28 11.68
CA ASP A 5 -3.40 18.70 11.34
C ASP A 5 -2.29 19.14 10.37
N SER A 6 -1.23 18.34 10.25
CA SER A 6 -0.15 18.63 9.32
C SER A 6 -0.63 18.41 7.88
N GLU A 7 -0.76 19.49 7.11
CA GLU A 7 -1.04 19.44 5.67
C GLU A 7 -0.08 18.48 4.93
N VAL A 8 1.16 18.36 5.42
CA VAL A 8 2.17 17.44 4.87
C VAL A 8 1.74 15.98 5.03
N VAL A 9 1.19 15.61 6.20
CA VAL A 9 0.73 14.23 6.45
C VAL A 9 -0.51 13.91 5.61
N GLN A 10 -1.43 14.88 5.46
CA GLN A 10 -2.61 14.71 4.61
C GLN A 10 -2.22 14.58 3.12
N GLN A 11 -1.26 15.37 2.64
CA GLN A 11 -0.72 15.25 1.29
C GLN A 11 0.01 13.92 1.07
N GLU A 12 0.82 13.48 2.04
CA GLU A 12 1.53 12.19 1.98
C GLU A 12 0.53 11.03 1.90
N ALA A 13 -0.53 11.07 2.72
CA ALA A 13 -1.62 10.09 2.70
C ALA A 13 -2.27 10.01 1.31
N LYS A 14 -2.67 11.17 0.78
CA LYS A 14 -3.35 11.26 -0.51
C LYS A 14 -2.47 10.72 -1.63
N GLN A 15 -1.20 11.16 -1.69
CA GLN A 15 -0.24 10.67 -2.66
C GLN A 15 -0.05 9.17 -2.57
N LEU A 16 0.04 8.61 -1.36
CA LEU A 16 0.20 7.18 -1.16
C LEU A 16 -0.99 6.37 -1.74
N PHE A 17 -2.22 6.85 -1.52
CA PHE A 17 -3.41 6.22 -2.11
C PHE A 17 -3.46 6.35 -3.63
N GLU A 18 -3.11 7.51 -4.19
CA GLU A 18 -3.05 7.74 -5.63
C GLU A 18 -1.98 6.85 -6.30
N ASP A 19 -0.78 6.80 -5.73
CA ASP A 19 0.33 5.96 -6.18
C ASP A 19 -0.08 4.47 -6.16
N TYR A 20 -0.74 4.04 -5.09
CA TYR A 20 -1.24 2.67 -4.93
C TYR A 20 -2.30 2.32 -5.98
N GLN A 21 -3.31 3.18 -6.18
CA GLN A 21 -4.34 2.95 -7.21
C GLN A 21 -3.74 2.89 -8.61
N SER A 22 -2.78 3.77 -8.90
CA SER A 22 -2.05 3.77 -10.16
C SER A 22 -1.29 2.45 -10.37
N LEU A 23 -0.57 1.97 -9.35
CA LEU A 23 0.14 0.69 -9.43
C LEU A 23 -0.80 -0.49 -9.60
N ILE A 24 -1.93 -0.58 -8.88
CA ILE A 24 -2.90 -1.67 -9.09
C ILE A 24 -3.45 -1.68 -10.50
N LYS A 25 -3.74 -0.50 -11.06
CA LYS A 25 -4.20 -0.36 -12.44
C LYS A 25 -3.15 -0.79 -13.45
N VAL A 26 -1.88 -0.48 -13.20
CA VAL A 26 -0.76 -0.92 -14.05
C VAL A 26 -0.50 -2.42 -13.87
N GLY A 27 -0.73 -2.95 -12.66
CA GLY A 27 -0.56 -4.34 -12.29
C GLY A 27 -1.48 -5.30 -13.04
N SER A 28 -2.62 -4.85 -13.56
CA SER A 28 -3.47 -5.70 -14.42
C SER A 28 -2.76 -6.14 -15.70
N ASP A 29 -1.77 -5.37 -16.17
CA ASP A 29 -0.96 -5.70 -17.34
C ASP A 29 0.38 -6.36 -16.97
N TYR A 30 0.63 -6.68 -15.69
CA TYR A 30 1.89 -7.27 -15.21
C TYR A 30 2.32 -8.52 -16.00
N GLY A 31 1.35 -9.36 -16.40
CA GLY A 31 1.63 -10.56 -17.20
C GLY A 31 2.27 -10.27 -18.57
N LYS A 32 2.03 -9.07 -19.12
CA LYS A 32 2.56 -8.60 -20.41
C LYS A 32 3.91 -7.90 -20.30
N PHE A 33 4.35 -7.57 -19.09
CA PHE A 33 5.62 -6.88 -18.89
C PHE A 33 6.78 -7.80 -19.24
N ASP A 34 7.82 -7.20 -19.84
CA ASP A 34 9.12 -7.83 -19.95
C ASP A 34 9.77 -7.97 -18.55
N ARG A 35 10.91 -8.66 -18.49
CA ARG A 35 11.60 -8.94 -17.23
C ARG A 35 11.97 -7.67 -16.46
N GLU A 36 12.42 -6.62 -17.16
CA GLU A 36 12.78 -5.36 -16.50
C GLU A 36 11.53 -4.61 -16.02
N GLY A 37 10.47 -4.58 -16.83
CA GLY A 37 9.18 -4.03 -16.44
C GLY A 37 8.60 -4.70 -15.19
N LYS A 38 8.68 -6.04 -15.10
CA LYS A 38 8.28 -6.80 -13.92
C LYS A 38 9.11 -6.44 -12.69
N LYS A 39 10.44 -6.33 -12.85
CA LYS A 39 11.34 -5.93 -11.77
C LYS A 39 10.98 -4.56 -11.22
N ILE A 40 10.85 -3.55 -12.09
CA ILE A 40 10.49 -2.18 -11.71
C ILE A 40 9.12 -2.13 -11.02
N TYR A 41 8.16 -2.91 -11.51
CA TYR A 41 6.84 -3.00 -10.89
C TYR A 41 6.92 -3.53 -9.45
N ILE A 42 7.66 -4.63 -9.24
CA ILE A 42 7.87 -5.21 -7.91
C ILE A 42 8.54 -4.19 -6.98
N GLU A 43 9.63 -3.55 -7.43
CA GLU A 43 10.35 -2.55 -6.63
C GLU A 43 9.46 -1.37 -6.23
N LYS A 44 8.61 -0.88 -7.17
CA LYS A 44 7.65 0.18 -6.88
C LYS A 44 6.60 -0.26 -5.86
N MET A 45 6.07 -1.46 -6.00
CA MET A 45 5.09 -1.99 -5.05
C MET A 45 5.69 -2.16 -3.66
N GLU A 46 6.93 -2.63 -3.55
CA GLU A 46 7.63 -2.71 -2.26
C GLU A 46 7.81 -1.34 -1.61
N SER A 47 8.21 -0.33 -2.39
CA SER A 47 8.37 1.03 -1.89
C SER A 47 7.06 1.61 -1.35
N ILE A 48 5.94 1.41 -2.06
CA ILE A 48 4.61 1.83 -1.57
C ILE A 48 4.26 1.07 -0.29
N MET A 49 4.54 -0.23 -0.23
CA MET A 49 4.22 -1.04 0.95
C MET A 49 5.00 -0.63 2.18
N GLU A 50 6.27 -0.26 2.01
CA GLU A 50 7.08 0.29 3.09
C GLU A 50 6.52 1.64 3.58
N ARG A 51 6.18 2.56 2.66
CA ARG A 51 5.55 3.84 3.01
C ARG A 51 4.22 3.63 3.74
N TYR A 52 3.38 2.72 3.27
CA TYR A 52 2.10 2.40 3.90
C TYR A 52 2.29 1.77 5.29
N ARG A 53 3.30 0.91 5.48
CA ARG A 53 3.64 0.35 6.80
C ARG A 53 4.08 1.43 7.77
N ILE A 54 4.96 2.34 7.34
CA ILE A 54 5.42 3.47 8.16
C ILE A 54 4.25 4.38 8.51
N PHE A 55 3.41 4.70 7.53
CA PHE A 55 2.20 5.50 7.73
C PHE A 55 1.27 4.85 8.75
N MET A 56 0.98 3.56 8.62
CA MET A 56 0.14 2.84 9.56
C MET A 56 0.72 2.77 10.97
N LYS A 57 2.04 2.60 11.10
CA LYS A 57 2.72 2.66 12.40
C LYS A 57 2.66 4.04 13.04
N ARG A 58 2.84 5.11 12.24
CA ARG A 58 2.68 6.49 12.72
C ARG A 58 1.25 6.79 13.16
N PHE A 59 0.27 6.22 12.46
CA PHE A 59 -1.15 6.28 12.83
C PHE A 59 -1.46 5.55 14.13
N GLU A 60 -1.00 4.30 14.30
CA GLU A 60 -1.24 3.52 15.51
C GLU A 60 -0.67 4.20 16.76
N LEU A 61 0.44 4.92 16.61
CA LEU A 61 1.08 5.67 17.69
C LEU A 61 0.49 7.07 17.91
N SER A 62 -0.44 7.50 17.05
CA SER A 62 -1.07 8.81 17.16
C SER A 62 -2.29 8.76 18.07
N GLU A 63 -2.30 9.61 19.10
CA GLU A 63 -3.47 9.82 19.99
C GLU A 63 -4.49 10.81 19.38
N ASP A 64 -4.32 11.17 18.11
CA ASP A 64 -5.15 12.15 17.42
C ASP A 64 -6.51 11.54 17.05
N PHE A 65 -7.59 12.16 17.52
CA PHE A 65 -8.96 11.76 17.24
C PHE A 65 -9.27 11.68 15.72
N MET A 66 -8.65 12.54 14.91
CA MET A 66 -8.79 12.51 13.45
C MET A 66 -8.09 11.30 12.81
N ALA A 67 -6.99 10.81 13.41
CA ALA A 67 -6.33 9.58 12.99
C ALA A 67 -7.27 8.38 13.15
N GLN A 68 -7.95 8.33 14.31
CA GLN A 68 -8.86 7.24 14.64
C GLN A 68 -10.07 7.20 13.71
N MET A 69 -10.70 8.35 13.44
CA MET A 69 -11.84 8.42 12.53
C MET A 69 -11.46 8.02 11.09
N THR A 70 -10.27 8.43 10.62
CA THR A 70 -9.76 8.04 9.30
C THR A 70 -9.51 6.53 9.22
N MET A 71 -8.97 5.94 10.29
CA MET A 71 -8.78 4.49 10.38
C MET A 71 -10.11 3.74 10.40
N GLU A 72 -11.12 4.26 11.10
CA GLU A 72 -12.45 3.68 11.06
C GLU A 72 -13.04 3.73 9.66
N GLN A 73 -12.95 4.87 8.95
CA GLN A 73 -13.41 4.96 7.56
C GLN A 73 -12.67 4.00 6.62
N LEU A 74 -11.35 3.89 6.75
CA LEU A 74 -10.55 2.96 5.98
C LEU A 74 -10.94 1.50 6.27
N LYS A 75 -11.10 1.14 7.55
CA LYS A 75 -11.62 -0.16 7.97
C LYS A 75 -13.01 -0.42 7.42
N THR A 76 -13.91 0.56 7.42
CA THR A 76 -15.25 0.43 6.85
C THR A 76 -15.19 0.13 5.35
N GLN A 77 -14.38 0.87 4.58
CA GLN A 77 -14.20 0.62 3.15
C GLN A 77 -13.62 -0.78 2.89
N LEU A 78 -12.58 -1.17 3.62
CA LEU A 78 -11.97 -2.49 3.47
C LEU A 78 -12.90 -3.63 3.91
N ASN A 79 -13.69 -3.42 4.97
CA ASN A 79 -14.72 -4.37 5.40
C ASN A 79 -15.81 -4.57 4.34
N GLN A 80 -16.14 -3.58 3.51
CA GLN A 80 -17.06 -3.77 2.38
C GLN A 80 -16.49 -4.75 1.35
N PHE A 81 -15.17 -4.82 1.22
CA PHE A 81 -14.46 -5.81 0.42
C PHE A 81 -14.19 -7.13 1.17
N GLY A 82 -14.63 -7.26 2.43
CA GLY A 82 -14.43 -8.44 3.26
C GLY A 82 -12.98 -8.67 3.71
N ILE A 83 -12.15 -7.63 3.71
CA ILE A 83 -10.72 -7.70 4.03
C ILE A 83 -10.37 -6.73 5.16
N SER A 84 -9.52 -7.16 6.09
CA SER A 84 -8.91 -6.24 7.07
C SER A 84 -7.64 -5.59 6.49
N PRO A 85 -7.22 -4.40 6.99
CA PRO A 85 -5.97 -3.78 6.58
C PRO A 85 -4.77 -4.71 6.72
N GLN A 86 -4.72 -5.49 7.81
CA GLN A 86 -3.69 -6.48 8.07
C GLN A 86 -3.69 -7.57 6.99
N GLN A 87 -4.85 -8.15 6.69
CA GLN A 87 -4.96 -9.19 5.66
C GLN A 87 -4.59 -8.67 4.28
N MET A 88 -4.96 -7.43 3.95
CA MET A 88 -4.56 -6.79 2.70
C MET A 88 -3.02 -6.72 2.59
N PHE A 89 -2.33 -6.30 3.66
CA PHE A 89 -0.86 -6.30 3.71
C PHE A 89 -0.26 -7.69 3.53
N ASP A 90 -0.73 -8.68 4.29
CA ASP A 90 -0.23 -10.05 4.20
C ASP A 90 -0.42 -10.65 2.80
N GLN A 91 -1.59 -10.38 2.18
CA GLN A 91 -1.88 -10.83 0.83
C GLN A 91 -0.98 -10.15 -0.20
N MET A 92 -0.71 -8.85 -0.05
CA MET A 92 0.21 -8.13 -0.93
C MET A 92 1.64 -8.60 -0.80
N HIS A 93 2.12 -8.77 0.44
CA HIS A 93 3.45 -9.30 0.71
C HIS A 93 3.63 -10.68 0.07
N THR A 94 2.66 -11.58 0.28
CA THR A 94 2.68 -12.91 -0.35
C THR A 94 2.69 -12.84 -1.88
N THR A 95 1.92 -11.91 -2.45
CA THR A 95 1.88 -11.70 -3.90
C THR A 95 3.22 -11.21 -4.44
N LEU A 96 3.86 -10.25 -3.77
CA LEU A 96 5.17 -9.73 -4.16
C LEU A 96 6.27 -10.78 -4.05
N GLU A 97 6.30 -11.55 -2.98
CA GLU A 97 7.27 -12.64 -2.80
C GLU A 97 7.13 -13.68 -3.91
N ARG A 98 5.89 -14.01 -4.31
CA ARG A 98 5.66 -14.88 -5.46
C ARG A 98 6.16 -14.27 -6.77
N MET A 99 5.87 -12.99 -7.02
CA MET A 99 6.32 -12.28 -8.22
C MET A 99 7.84 -12.26 -8.33
N LYS A 100 8.55 -12.03 -7.21
CA LYS A 100 10.02 -12.11 -7.13
C LYS A 100 10.52 -13.51 -7.46
N SER A 101 9.96 -14.53 -6.82
CA SER A 101 10.38 -15.91 -7.05
C SER A 101 10.16 -16.34 -8.51
N GLU A 102 9.06 -15.89 -9.14
CA GLU A 102 8.82 -16.12 -10.57
C GLU A 102 9.83 -15.40 -11.47
N LEU A 103 10.26 -14.18 -11.08
CA LEU A 103 11.30 -13.43 -11.79
C LEU A 103 12.68 -14.10 -11.68
N GLU A 104 13.02 -14.61 -10.51
CA GLU A 104 14.27 -15.34 -10.27
C GLU A 104 14.32 -16.64 -11.08
N LYS A 105 13.20 -17.38 -11.16
CA LYS A 105 13.09 -18.61 -11.96
C LYS A 105 13.17 -18.39 -13.48
N GLN A 106 12.97 -17.15 -13.94
CA GLN A 106 13.14 -16.75 -15.35
C GLN A 106 14.57 -16.30 -15.67
N SER A 107 15.50 -16.38 -14.71
CA SER A 107 16.93 -16.04 -14.89
C SER A 107 17.75 -17.19 -15.45
#